data_AF-A0A091RJJ0-F1
#
_entry.id   AF-A0A091RJJ0-F1
#
_cell.length_a   1.000
_cell.length_b   1.000
_cell.length_c   1.000
_cell.angle_alpha   90.00
_cell.angle_beta   90.00
_cell.angle_gamma   90.00
#
_symmetry.space_group_name_H-M   'P 1'
#
loop_
_entity.id
_entity.type
_entity.pdbx_description
1 polymer ?
#
loop_
_entity_poly.entity_id
_entity_poly.type
_entity_poly.pdbx_seq_one_letter_code
_entity_poly.pdbx_strand_id
1 'polypeptide(L)'
;MPESSVKPGQLCCVTVLNWWYRVVIHRVINDQEVEVFFPDYGNLKVVRKSGLRFLKWCYLKLPAQAIPCSLAWVKPVEGTWSDAAVLLFRKLCGSKILVGIVDEYVKGILHLFLCDTSTEEDIYMHCVLRDKGYADICEENLPSKGFMELNLSALYVQPGGKQENAELVEP
;
A
#
# COMPACT_ATOMS: atom_id res chain seq x y z
N MET A 1 17.35 8.53 16.26
CA MET A 1 17.62 7.11 15.96
C MET A 1 19.09 7.01 15.56
N PRO A 2 19.89 6.06 16.07
CA PRO A 2 21.29 5.93 15.67
C PRO A 2 21.43 5.63 14.18
N GLU A 3 22.50 6.11 13.54
CA GLU A 3 22.71 5.94 12.09
C GLU A 3 22.76 4.45 11.70
N SER A 4 23.33 3.60 12.57
CA SER A 4 23.37 2.14 12.38
C SER A 4 21.99 1.46 12.29
N SER A 5 20.94 2.14 12.74
CA SER A 5 19.55 1.66 12.66
C SER A 5 18.79 2.21 11.45
N VAL A 6 19.36 3.18 10.72
CA VAL A 6 18.75 3.78 9.52
C VAL A 6 19.09 2.91 8.31
N LYS A 7 18.29 1.85 8.07
CA LYS A 7 18.50 0.90 6.97
C LYS A 7 17.19 0.44 6.34
N PRO A 8 17.18 0.03 5.05
CA PRO A 8 16.00 -0.52 4.40
C PRO A 8 15.30 -1.59 5.23
N GLY A 9 13.98 -1.55 5.29
CA GLY A 9 13.13 -2.46 6.07
C GLY A 9 12.92 -2.06 7.54
N GLN A 10 13.64 -1.08 8.08
CA GLN A 10 13.43 -0.65 9.45
C GLN A 10 12.06 0.05 9.61
N LEU A 11 11.21 -0.54 10.45
CA LEU A 11 9.98 0.10 10.93
C LEU A 11 10.30 1.15 12.01
N CYS A 12 9.81 2.35 11.81
CA CYS A 12 10.03 3.49 12.69
C CYS A 12 8.85 4.47 12.58
N CYS A 13 9.01 5.70 13.07
CA CYS A 13 8.04 6.75 12.87
C CYS A 13 8.69 8.09 12.50
N VAL A 14 7.90 8.94 11.85
CA VAL A 14 8.29 10.30 11.45
C VAL A 14 7.14 11.26 11.76
N THR A 15 7.47 12.51 12.09
CA THR A 15 6.47 13.59 12.20
C THR A 15 6.30 14.29 10.87
N VAL A 16 5.05 14.43 10.42
CA VAL A 16 4.67 15.27 9.27
C VAL A 16 3.52 16.18 9.72
N LEU A 17 3.68 17.50 9.59
CA LEU A 17 2.66 18.49 9.98
C LEU A 17 2.10 18.24 11.40
N ASN A 18 2.98 17.98 12.37
CA ASN A 18 2.67 17.69 13.78
C ASN A 18 1.99 16.34 14.08
N TRP A 19 1.78 15.48 13.08
CA TRP A 19 1.26 14.13 13.27
C TRP A 19 2.37 13.08 13.15
N TRP A 20 2.33 12.07 14.01
CA TRP A 20 3.25 10.94 13.95
C TRP A 20 2.67 9.84 13.07
N TYR A 21 3.48 9.33 12.15
CA TYR A 21 3.12 8.26 11.24
C TYR A 21 4.07 7.09 11.41
N ARG A 22 3.55 5.87 11.33
CA ARG A 22 4.40 4.69 11.12
C ARG A 22 5.01 4.78 9.74
N VAL A 23 6.29 4.43 9.62
CA VAL A 23 6.97 4.42 8.34
C VAL A 23 8.02 3.32 8.27
N VAL A 24 8.30 2.88 7.06
CA VAL A 24 9.29 1.88 6.70
C VAL A 24 10.39 2.59 5.94
N ILE A 25 11.65 2.41 6.32
CA ILE A 25 12.73 2.89 5.46
C ILE A 25 12.73 2.05 4.18
N HIS A 26 12.45 2.67 3.04
CA HIS A 26 12.50 2.00 1.74
C HIS A 26 13.94 1.98 1.20
N ARG A 27 14.59 3.14 1.16
CA ARG A 27 16.01 3.27 0.80
C ARG A 27 16.66 4.48 1.45
N VAL A 28 17.98 4.43 1.61
CA VAL A 28 18.79 5.58 2.00
C VAL A 28 19.17 6.34 0.73
N ILE A 29 18.87 7.65 0.71
CA ILE A 29 19.15 8.50 -0.47
C ILE A 29 20.54 9.11 -0.37
N ASN A 30 20.87 9.64 0.81
CA ASN A 30 22.17 10.26 1.10
C ASN A 30 22.39 10.29 2.64
N ASP A 31 23.37 11.05 3.09
CA ASP A 31 23.71 11.16 4.52
C ASP A 31 22.61 11.79 5.37
N GLN A 32 21.72 12.61 4.79
CA GLN A 32 20.69 13.36 5.51
C GLN A 32 19.27 12.84 5.28
N GLU A 33 19.02 12.14 4.17
CA GLU A 33 17.69 11.82 3.68
C GLU A 33 17.49 10.34 3.40
N VAL A 34 16.26 9.89 3.64
CA VAL A 34 15.78 8.55 3.29
C VAL A 34 14.45 8.67 2.58
N GLU A 35 14.15 7.72 1.71
CA GLU A 35 12.80 7.52 1.21
C GLU A 35 12.11 6.50 2.12
N VAL A 36 10.91 6.84 2.57
CA VAL A 36 10.12 6.01 3.49
C VAL A 36 8.75 5.68 2.89
N PHE A 37 8.27 4.48 3.17
CA PHE A 37 6.91 4.05 2.85
C PHE A 37 5.99 4.22 4.06
N PHE A 38 4.78 4.71 3.83
CA PHE A 38 3.75 4.86 4.85
C PHE A 38 2.83 3.64 4.80
N PRO A 39 3.01 2.62 5.67
CA PRO A 39 2.27 1.35 5.60
C PRO A 39 0.78 1.49 5.89
N ASP A 40 0.35 2.65 6.40
CA ASP A 40 -1.05 2.95 6.67
C ASP A 40 -1.74 3.73 5.54
N TYR A 41 -0.98 4.22 4.56
CA TYR A 41 -1.48 5.08 3.49
C TYR A 41 -1.07 4.61 2.08
N GLY A 42 -0.01 3.82 1.96
CA GLY A 42 0.43 3.23 0.69
C GLY A 42 1.35 4.12 -0.15
N ASN A 43 1.75 5.31 0.33
CA ASN A 43 2.61 6.23 -0.43
C ASN A 43 4.08 6.21 0.05
N LEU A 44 4.98 6.61 -0.84
CA LEU A 44 6.39 6.90 -0.53
C LEU A 44 6.57 8.41 -0.29
N LYS A 45 7.59 8.77 0.51
CA LYS A 45 8.02 10.16 0.68
C LYS A 45 9.49 10.23 1.08
N VAL A 46 10.20 11.24 0.59
CA VAL A 46 11.53 11.59 1.11
C VAL A 46 11.41 12.39 2.40
N VAL A 47 12.13 11.97 3.44
CA VAL A 47 12.17 12.63 4.75
C VAL A 47 13.60 12.74 5.26
N ARG A 48 13.85 13.70 6.14
CA ARG A 48 15.14 13.83 6.82
C ARG A 48 15.30 12.74 7.88
N LYS A 49 16.48 12.11 7.95
CA LYS A 49 16.86 11.14 8.98
C LYS A 49 16.69 11.68 10.39
N SER A 50 16.95 12.97 10.58
CA SER A 50 16.78 13.67 11.86
C SER A 50 15.33 13.70 12.36
N GLY A 51 14.34 13.48 11.49
CA GLY A 51 12.93 13.34 11.84
C GLY A 51 12.53 11.92 12.30
N LEU A 52 13.38 10.91 12.09
CA LEU A 52 13.05 9.52 12.41
C LEU A 52 13.19 9.23 13.90
N ARG A 53 12.22 8.51 14.45
CA ARG A 53 12.25 7.99 15.83
C ARG A 53 11.88 6.51 15.85
N PHE A 54 12.35 5.80 16.88
CA PHE A 54 11.89 4.44 17.10
C PHE A 54 10.39 4.44 17.40
N LEU A 55 9.68 3.48 16.80
CA LEU A 55 8.28 3.25 17.09
C LEU A 55 8.16 2.42 18.38
N LYS A 56 7.32 2.86 19.32
CA LYS A 56 7.05 2.08 20.53
C LYS A 56 6.30 0.79 20.18
N TRP A 57 6.62 -0.30 20.86
CA TRP A 57 6.00 -1.62 20.66
C TRP A 57 4.47 -1.63 20.73
N CYS A 58 3.87 -0.81 21.60
CA CYS A 58 2.41 -0.73 21.69
C CYS A 58 1.74 -0.27 20.39
N TYR A 59 2.43 0.45 19.51
CA TYR A 59 1.93 0.90 18.20
C TYR A 59 2.16 -0.13 17.07
N LEU A 60 2.73 -1.29 17.39
CA LEU A 60 2.87 -2.42 16.47
C LEU A 60 1.65 -3.35 16.48
N LYS A 61 0.76 -3.22 17.47
CA LYS A 61 -0.39 -4.13 17.63
C LYS A 61 -1.39 -4.03 16.48
N LEU A 62 -1.59 -2.84 15.91
CA LEU A 62 -2.47 -2.64 14.77
C LEU A 62 -1.71 -3.06 13.48
N PRO A 63 -2.24 -3.95 12.63
CA PRO A 63 -1.60 -4.25 11.34
C PRO A 63 -1.48 -3.01 10.44
N ALA A 64 -0.61 -3.05 9.43
CA ALA A 64 -0.57 -2.03 8.37
C ALA A 64 -1.96 -1.88 7.74
N GLN A 65 -2.41 -0.64 7.54
CA GLN A 65 -3.78 -0.38 7.08
C GLN A 65 -3.88 -0.19 5.55
N ALA A 66 -2.78 0.12 4.85
CA ALA A 66 -2.79 0.15 3.39
C ALA A 66 -2.66 -1.27 2.84
N ILE A 67 -3.68 -1.71 2.11
CA ILE A 67 -3.72 -3.01 1.46
C ILE A 67 -3.35 -2.82 -0.01
N PRO A 68 -2.26 -3.43 -0.50
CA PRO A 68 -1.95 -3.45 -1.92
C PRO A 68 -3.07 -4.13 -2.72
N CYS A 69 -3.54 -3.47 -3.77
CA CYS A 69 -4.65 -3.97 -4.57
C CYS A 69 -4.47 -3.71 -6.07
N SER A 70 -5.17 -4.51 -6.87
CA SER A 70 -5.33 -4.32 -8.32
C SER A 70 -6.80 -4.47 -8.69
N LEU A 71 -7.25 -3.71 -9.69
CA LEU A 71 -8.54 -4.01 -10.31
C LEU A 71 -8.50 -5.39 -10.95
N ALA A 72 -9.53 -6.18 -10.70
CA ALA A 72 -9.68 -7.50 -11.29
C ALA A 72 -10.06 -7.40 -12.77
N TRP A 73 -9.59 -8.37 -13.56
CA TRP A 73 -10.07 -8.67 -14.91
C TRP A 73 -9.97 -7.53 -15.92
N VAL A 74 -8.99 -6.65 -15.72
CA VAL A 74 -8.80 -5.48 -16.55
C VAL A 74 -7.32 -5.20 -16.81
N LYS A 75 -6.99 -4.86 -18.05
CA LYS A 75 -5.62 -4.57 -18.48
C LYS A 75 -5.55 -3.31 -19.35
N PRO A 76 -4.42 -2.60 -19.37
CA PRO A 76 -4.26 -1.47 -20.27
C PRO A 76 -4.22 -1.92 -21.74
N VAL A 77 -4.78 -1.11 -22.63
CA VAL A 77 -4.83 -1.39 -24.09
C VAL A 77 -3.43 -1.47 -24.70
N GLU A 78 -2.52 -0.56 -24.31
CA GLU A 78 -1.16 -0.44 -24.88
C GLU A 78 -0.09 -1.04 -23.94
N GLY A 79 -0.46 -2.04 -23.13
CA GLY A 79 0.44 -2.72 -22.20
C GLY A 79 0.86 -1.90 -20.97
N THR A 80 0.64 -0.58 -20.96
CA THR A 80 0.81 0.31 -19.80
C THR A 80 -0.40 1.24 -19.64
N TRP A 81 -0.74 1.58 -18.40
CA TRP A 81 -1.84 2.50 -18.11
C TRP A 81 -1.47 3.91 -18.54
N SER A 82 -2.28 4.53 -19.40
CA SER A 82 -2.08 5.92 -19.80
C SER A 82 -2.34 6.89 -18.64
N ASP A 83 -1.73 8.07 -18.67
CA ASP A 83 -1.96 9.11 -17.65
C ASP A 83 -3.45 9.49 -17.54
N ALA A 84 -4.14 9.51 -18.68
CA ALA A 84 -5.57 9.78 -18.74
C ALA A 84 -6.40 8.69 -18.04
N ALA A 85 -6.03 7.41 -18.18
CA ALA A 85 -6.66 6.30 -17.49
C ALA A 85 -6.44 6.40 -15.97
N VAL A 86 -5.20 6.67 -15.55
CA VAL A 86 -4.84 6.84 -14.13
C VAL A 86 -5.58 8.03 -13.50
N LEU A 87 -5.67 9.16 -14.21
CA LEU A 87 -6.38 10.35 -13.75
C LEU A 87 -7.88 10.10 -13.62
N LEU A 88 -8.48 9.41 -14.60
CA LEU A 88 -9.88 9.03 -14.55
C LEU A 88 -10.15 8.10 -13.36
N PHE A 89 -9.35 7.05 -13.20
CA PHE A 89 -9.49 6.12 -12.08
C PHE A 89 -9.39 6.84 -10.73
N ARG A 90 -8.41 7.74 -10.57
CA ARG A 90 -8.29 8.58 -9.37
C ARG A 90 -9.55 9.41 -9.11
N LYS A 91 -10.14 10.00 -10.15
CA LYS A 91 -11.38 10.78 -10.04
C LYS A 91 -12.57 9.90 -9.64
N LEU A 92 -12.66 8.69 -10.19
CA LEU A 92 -13.73 7.73 -9.84
C LEU A 92 -13.64 7.31 -8.37
N CYS A 93 -12.44 7.15 -7.83
CA CYS A 93 -12.21 6.67 -6.47
C CYS A 93 -12.12 7.78 -5.40
N GLY A 94 -11.81 9.01 -5.79
CA GLY A 94 -11.50 10.09 -4.85
C GLY A 94 -12.69 10.48 -3.97
N SER A 95 -12.46 10.54 -2.66
CA SER A 95 -13.43 11.04 -1.65
C SER A 95 -14.77 10.32 -1.64
N LYS A 96 -14.78 9.02 -1.97
CA LYS A 96 -15.98 8.18 -1.96
C LYS A 96 -15.78 6.93 -1.12
N ILE A 97 -16.87 6.44 -0.55
CA ILE A 97 -16.94 5.09 0.01
C ILE A 97 -17.33 4.17 -1.14
N LEU A 98 -16.50 3.17 -1.40
CA LEU A 98 -16.67 2.23 -2.51
C LEU A 98 -16.76 0.81 -1.97
N VAL A 99 -17.48 -0.04 -2.69
CA VAL A 99 -17.58 -1.46 -2.38
C VAL A 99 -16.52 -2.21 -3.19
N GLY A 100 -15.68 -2.97 -2.49
CA GLY A 100 -14.71 -3.87 -3.09
C GLY A 100 -15.21 -5.32 -3.02
N ILE A 101 -15.39 -5.97 -4.16
CA ILE A 101 -15.69 -7.40 -4.26
C ILE A 101 -14.37 -8.12 -4.52
N VAL A 102 -13.95 -8.96 -3.60
CA VAL A 102 -12.68 -9.70 -3.71
C VAL A 102 -12.84 -10.82 -4.73
N ASP A 103 -11.98 -10.82 -5.74
CA ASP A 103 -11.84 -11.91 -6.71
C ASP A 103 -10.83 -12.95 -6.18
N GLU A 104 -9.60 -12.50 -5.89
CA GLU A 104 -8.57 -13.35 -5.30
C GLU A 104 -7.48 -12.56 -4.55
N TYR A 105 -6.67 -13.28 -3.76
CA TYR A 105 -5.49 -12.73 -3.09
C TYR A 105 -4.25 -13.53 -3.45
N VAL A 106 -3.40 -12.94 -4.29
CA VAL A 106 -2.23 -13.64 -4.87
C VAL A 106 -0.98 -12.81 -4.62
N LYS A 107 0.05 -13.46 -4.06
CA LYS A 107 1.37 -12.85 -3.81
C LYS A 107 1.32 -11.50 -3.06
N GLY A 108 0.38 -11.36 -2.13
CA GLY A 108 0.25 -10.15 -1.31
C GLY A 108 -0.55 -9.01 -1.95
N ILE A 109 -1.17 -9.25 -3.11
CA ILE A 109 -2.00 -8.28 -3.82
C ILE A 109 -3.46 -8.74 -3.81
N LEU A 110 -4.35 -7.85 -3.39
CA LEU A 110 -5.79 -8.07 -3.41
C LEU A 110 -6.35 -7.68 -4.78
N HIS A 111 -6.77 -8.67 -5.55
CA HIS A 111 -7.49 -8.47 -6.80
C HIS A 111 -8.97 -8.31 -6.49
N LEU A 112 -9.54 -7.19 -6.90
CA LEU A 112 -10.91 -6.84 -6.56
C LEU A 112 -11.63 -6.08 -7.67
N PHE A 113 -12.94 -6.31 -7.77
CA PHE A 113 -13.83 -5.39 -8.47
C PHE A 113 -14.18 -4.25 -7.54
N LEU A 114 -14.03 -3.02 -8.04
CA LEU A 114 -14.42 -1.84 -7.31
C LEU A 114 -15.72 -1.29 -7.89
N CYS A 115 -16.64 -0.91 -7.02
CA CYS A 115 -17.97 -0.42 -7.37
C CYS A 115 -18.32 0.84 -6.56
N ASP A 116 -18.84 1.84 -7.24
CA ASP A 116 -19.52 3.00 -6.64
C ASP A 116 -21.02 2.72 -6.58
N THR A 117 -21.53 2.49 -5.37
CA THR A 117 -22.94 2.20 -5.07
C THR A 117 -23.67 3.44 -4.52
N SER A 118 -23.09 4.63 -4.69
CA SER A 118 -23.70 5.89 -4.21
C SER A 118 -24.69 6.51 -5.19
N THR A 119 -24.82 5.93 -6.39
CA THR A 119 -25.78 6.36 -7.41
C THR A 119 -26.96 5.39 -7.52
N GLU A 120 -27.95 5.68 -8.38
CA GLU A 120 -29.09 4.78 -8.58
C GLU A 120 -28.68 3.43 -9.19
N GLU A 121 -27.61 3.44 -9.99
CA GLU A 121 -27.02 2.25 -10.59
C GLU A 121 -25.64 1.98 -10.00
N ASP A 122 -25.23 0.72 -9.97
CA ASP A 122 -23.90 0.32 -9.53
C ASP A 122 -22.86 0.60 -10.63
N ILE A 123 -21.89 1.48 -10.33
CA ILE A 123 -20.86 1.87 -11.31
C ILE A 123 -19.56 1.12 -11.03
N TYR A 124 -19.27 0.14 -11.88
CA TYR A 124 -18.02 -0.62 -11.80
C TYR A 124 -16.87 0.07 -12.53
N MET A 125 -15.74 0.26 -11.84
CA MET A 125 -14.61 1.03 -12.37
C MET A 125 -14.00 0.40 -13.61
N HIS A 126 -13.93 -0.94 -13.68
CA HIS A 126 -13.40 -1.65 -14.84
C HIS A 126 -14.28 -1.44 -16.09
N CYS A 127 -15.61 -1.39 -15.94
CA CYS A 127 -16.53 -1.04 -17.02
C CYS A 127 -16.28 0.39 -17.52
N VAL A 128 -16.16 1.36 -16.61
CA VAL A 128 -15.91 2.76 -16.99
C VAL A 128 -14.59 2.91 -17.75
N LEU A 129 -13.52 2.24 -17.31
CA LEU A 129 -12.23 2.26 -18.00
C LEU A 129 -12.31 1.63 -19.40
N ARG A 130 -13.02 0.50 -19.54
CA ARG A 130 -13.28 -0.14 -20.83
C ARG A 130 -14.06 0.76 -21.78
N ASP A 131 -15.18 1.32 -21.31
CA ASP A 131 -16.08 2.13 -22.14
C ASP A 131 -15.42 3.45 -22.60
N LYS A 132 -14.39 3.90 -21.88
CA LYS A 132 -13.54 5.02 -22.28
C LYS A 132 -12.39 4.63 -23.21
N GLY A 133 -12.25 3.35 -23.56
CA GLY A 133 -11.18 2.84 -24.42
C GLY A 133 -9.81 2.82 -23.73
N TYR A 134 -9.77 2.87 -22.40
CA TYR A 134 -8.52 2.85 -21.64
C TYR A 134 -8.11 1.45 -21.22
N ALA A 135 -9.02 0.49 -21.29
CA ALA A 135 -8.76 -0.87 -20.85
C ALA A 135 -9.49 -1.93 -21.67
N ASP A 136 -8.87 -3.11 -21.74
CA ASP A 136 -9.52 -4.33 -22.20
C ASP A 136 -9.90 -5.18 -20.99
N ILE A 137 -11.02 -5.91 -21.11
CA ILE A 137 -11.40 -6.93 -20.14
C ILE A 137 -10.61 -8.21 -20.42
N CYS A 138 -10.14 -8.85 -19.36
CA CYS A 138 -9.47 -10.14 -19.43
C CYS A 138 -10.08 -11.11 -18.41
N GLU A 139 -10.04 -12.41 -18.70
CA GLU A 139 -10.60 -13.46 -17.83
C GLU A 139 -9.65 -13.90 -16.71
N GLU A 140 -8.46 -13.29 -16.64
CA GLU A 140 -7.44 -13.58 -15.65
C GLU A 140 -6.84 -12.29 -15.08
N ASN A 141 -6.33 -12.38 -13.86
CA ASN A 141 -5.62 -11.28 -13.22
C ASN A 141 -4.17 -11.23 -13.70
N LEU A 142 -3.80 -10.11 -14.32
CA LEU A 142 -2.43 -9.87 -14.72
C LEU A 142 -1.63 -9.26 -13.57
N PRO A 143 -0.46 -9.81 -13.21
CA PRO A 143 0.35 -9.25 -12.15
C PRO A 143 0.95 -7.92 -12.61
N SER A 144 0.86 -6.89 -11.77
CA SER A 144 1.50 -5.61 -12.08
C SER A 144 3.03 -5.74 -11.97
N LYS A 145 3.76 -5.26 -12.98
CA LYS A 145 5.23 -5.21 -12.95
C LYS A 145 5.75 -4.35 -11.80
N GLY A 146 5.10 -3.21 -11.50
CA GLY A 146 5.52 -2.29 -10.44
C GLY A 146 5.44 -2.88 -9.03
N PHE A 147 4.47 -3.77 -8.76
CA PHE A 147 4.36 -4.47 -7.48
C PHE A 147 5.42 -5.56 -7.30
N MET A 148 5.93 -6.17 -8.38
CA MET A 148 7.01 -7.14 -8.28
C MET A 148 8.33 -6.49 -7.81
N GLU A 149 8.55 -5.23 -8.17
CA GLU A 149 9.73 -4.44 -7.77
C GLU A 149 9.59 -3.81 -6.37
N LEU A 150 8.36 -3.48 -5.97
CA LEU A 150 8.02 -2.87 -4.68
C LEU A 150 7.32 -3.86 -3.76
N ASN A 151 7.99 -4.93 -3.33
CA ASN A 151 7.47 -5.83 -2.31
C ASN A 151 7.64 -5.24 -0.89
N LEU A 152 7.12 -4.01 -0.68
CA LEU A 152 7.14 -3.32 0.60
C LEU A 152 6.27 -4.04 1.65
N SER A 153 5.28 -4.82 1.22
CA SER A 153 4.46 -5.65 2.10
C SER A 153 5.21 -6.86 2.65
N ALA A 154 6.15 -7.49 1.91
CA ALA A 154 6.99 -8.57 2.45
C ALA A 154 7.91 -8.14 3.60
N LEU A 155 8.12 -6.83 3.80
CA LEU A 155 8.83 -6.32 4.98
C LEU A 155 7.98 -6.40 6.27
N TYR A 156 6.68 -6.71 6.16
CA TYR A 156 5.71 -6.74 7.26
C TYR A 156 4.90 -8.03 7.37
N VAL A 157 4.82 -8.84 6.31
CA VAL A 157 4.21 -10.16 6.35
C VAL A 157 5.26 -11.19 6.79
N GLN A 158 5.80 -11.03 8.01
CA GLN A 158 6.22 -12.20 8.75
C GLN A 158 4.97 -12.71 9.46
N PRO A 159 4.54 -13.97 9.29
CA PRO A 159 3.56 -14.54 10.20
C PRO A 159 4.14 -14.35 11.61
N GLY A 160 3.34 -13.86 12.55
CA GLY A 160 3.78 -13.73 13.94
C GLY A 160 4.44 -15.05 14.34
N GLY A 161 5.77 -15.03 14.48
CA GLY A 161 6.51 -16.16 15.01
C GLY A 161 5.84 -16.48 16.34
N LYS A 162 5.49 -17.75 16.54
CA LYS A 162 4.90 -18.24 17.79
C LYS A 162 5.59 -17.52 18.96
N GLN A 163 4.86 -16.67 19.66
CA GLN A 163 5.32 -16.17 20.94
C GLN A 163 5.32 -17.38 21.88
N GLU A 164 6.46 -18.06 21.94
CA GLU A 164 6.75 -18.95 23.06
C GLU A 164 6.73 -18.11 24.32
N ASN A 165 5.93 -18.60 25.27
CA ASN A 165 5.66 -18.05 26.60
C ASN A 165 6.84 -17.27 27.18
N ALA A 166 6.70 -15.95 27.26
CA ALA A 166 7.42 -15.19 28.27
C ALA A 166 6.76 -15.52 29.61
N GLU A 167 7.39 -16.42 30.36
CA GLU A 167 7.04 -16.70 31.75
C GLU A 167 6.96 -15.39 32.54
N LEU A 168 5.84 -15.21 33.22
CA LEU A 168 5.64 -14.17 34.21
C LEU A 168 6.63 -14.41 35.35
N VAL A 169 7.66 -13.58 35.43
CA VAL A 169 8.40 -13.40 36.68
C VAL A 169 7.69 -12.27 37.43
N GLU A 170 6.82 -12.68 38.36
CA GLU A 170 6.26 -11.80 39.39
C GLU A 170 7.28 -11.60 40.54
N PRO A 171 7.12 -10.53 41.36
CA PRO A 171 8.19 -9.64 41.80
C PRO A 171 9.12 -10.13 42.91
#